data_AF-A0A847LUM4-F1
#
_entry.id   AF-A0A847LUM4-F1
#
_cell.length_a   1.000
_cell.length_b   1.000
_cell.length_c   1.000
_cell.angle_alpha   90.00
_cell.angle_beta   90.00
_cell.angle_gamma   90.00
#
_symmetry.space_group_name_H-M   'P 1'
#
loop_
_entity.id
_entity.type
_entity.pdbx_description
1 polymer ?
#
loop_
_entity_poly.entity_id
_entity_poly.type
_entity_poly.pdbx_seq_one_letter_code
_entity_poly.pdbx_strand_id
1 'polypeptide(L)'
;MKNVWLISMEKLNYFREGNSHNMAGQLRVIAGVQNLAYEKRVGLRYTIDNFQHFTDVNGEWSRQVNPETDEFTILTRSDITPGVLLKFALFYQTAGQTYWDSNDGIFYSVQF
;
A
#
# COMPACT_ATOMS: atom_id res chain seq x y z
N MET A 1 -8.54 -19.01 -0.84
CA MET A 1 -8.80 -17.74 -1.55
C MET A 1 -8.18 -16.61 -0.73
N LYS A 2 -7.52 -15.63 -1.35
CA LYS A 2 -6.97 -14.45 -0.65
C LYS A 2 -8.10 -13.43 -0.39
N ASN A 3 -8.12 -12.82 0.79
CA ASN A 3 -9.11 -11.80 1.16
C ASN A 3 -8.67 -10.36 0.81
N VAL A 4 -7.38 -10.17 0.62
CA VAL A 4 -6.74 -8.92 0.18
C VAL A 4 -5.61 -9.28 -0.77
N TRP A 5 -5.40 -8.48 -1.82
CA TRP A 5 -4.32 -8.67 -2.78
C TRP A 5 -3.86 -7.37 -3.41
N LEU A 6 -2.61 -7.36 -3.85
CA LEU A 6 -2.06 -6.26 -4.65
C LEU A 6 -2.63 -6.29 -6.07
N ILE A 7 -3.24 -5.19 -6.52
CA ILE A 7 -3.64 -4.99 -7.92
C ILE A 7 -2.52 -4.28 -8.67
N SER A 8 -2.02 -3.17 -8.14
CA SER A 8 -0.90 -2.44 -8.73
C SER A 8 -0.17 -1.59 -7.69
N MET A 9 1.06 -1.21 -8.03
CA MET A 9 1.83 -0.23 -7.28
C MET A 9 2.56 0.70 -8.24
N GLU A 10 2.65 1.97 -7.88
CA GLU A 10 3.25 3.02 -8.68
C GLU A 10 4.11 3.92 -7.79
N LYS A 11 5.35 4.16 -8.22
CA LYS A 11 6.23 5.15 -7.58
C LYS A 11 5.96 6.52 -8.19
N LEU A 12 5.48 7.44 -7.36
CA LEU A 12 5.37 8.86 -7.71
C LEU A 12 6.67 9.55 -7.30
N ASN A 13 7.28 10.30 -8.23
CA ASN A 13 8.53 11.03 -8.00
C ASN A 13 8.25 12.53 -8.01
N TYR A 14 8.76 13.25 -7.03
CA TYR A 14 8.64 14.70 -6.93
C TYR A 14 9.98 15.35 -7.19
N PHE A 15 9.97 16.30 -8.12
CA PHE A 15 11.13 17.08 -8.53
C PHE A 15 10.94 18.51 -8.04
N ARG A 16 12.03 19.15 -7.63
CA ARG A 16 12.02 20.60 -7.49
C ARG A 16 11.93 21.21 -8.89
N GLU A 17 11.16 22.27 -9.05
CA GLU A 17 11.07 23.00 -10.32
C GLU A 17 12.48 23.37 -10.82
N GLY A 18 12.78 22.99 -12.07
CA GLY A 18 14.10 23.19 -12.70
C GLY A 18 15.16 22.10 -12.43
N ASN A 19 14.88 21.08 -11.59
CA ASN A 19 15.80 19.97 -11.33
C ASN A 19 15.37 18.67 -12.04
N SER A 20 16.33 17.93 -12.58
CA SER A 20 16.15 16.58 -13.13
C SER A 20 16.29 15.46 -12.10
N HIS A 21 16.76 15.77 -10.89
CA HIS A 21 16.97 14.81 -9.82
C HIS A 21 15.72 14.69 -8.93
N ASN A 22 15.31 13.45 -8.66
CA ASN A 22 14.24 13.15 -7.73
C ASN A 22 14.62 13.66 -6.32
N MET A 23 13.73 14.42 -5.69
CA MET A 23 13.93 14.95 -4.34
C MET A 23 13.19 14.14 -3.28
N ALA A 24 12.09 13.49 -3.65
CA ALA A 24 11.20 12.76 -2.77
C ALA A 24 10.25 11.86 -3.58
N GLY A 25 9.81 10.75 -2.99
CA GLY A 25 8.78 9.91 -3.60
C GLY A 25 7.62 9.58 -2.69
N GLN A 26 6.55 9.11 -3.32
CA GLN A 26 5.38 8.51 -2.69
C GLN A 26 5.09 7.16 -3.34
N LEU A 27 4.68 6.16 -2.57
CA LEU A 27 4.12 4.95 -3.10
C LEU A 27 2.61 5.10 -3.20
N ARG A 28 2.06 4.87 -4.39
CA ARG A 28 0.63 4.63 -4.60
C ARG A 28 0.39 3.14 -4.80
N VAL A 29 -0.54 2.57 -4.06
CA VAL A 29 -0.91 1.16 -4.14
C VAL A 29 -2.41 1.03 -4.37
N ILE A 30 -2.80 0.15 -5.28
CA ILE A 30 -4.18 -0.30 -5.47
C ILE A 30 -4.30 -1.69 -4.87
N ALA A 31 -5.19 -1.83 -3.90
CA ALA A 31 -5.49 -3.09 -3.23
C ALA A 31 -6.90 -3.55 -3.62
N GLY A 32 -7.04 -4.83 -3.93
CA GLY A 32 -8.34 -5.50 -4.04
C GLY A 32 -8.66 -6.23 -2.75
N VAL A 33 -9.94 -6.21 -2.34
CA VAL A 33 -10.43 -6.96 -1.19
C VAL A 33 -11.73 -7.68 -1.48
N GLN A 34 -11.95 -8.81 -0.81
CA GLN A 34 -13.25 -9.47 -0.81
C GLN A 34 -14.27 -8.61 -0.05
N ASN A 35 -15.45 -8.40 -0.64
CA ASN A 35 -16.54 -7.63 -0.06
C ASN A 35 -17.32 -8.46 0.98
N LEU A 36 -16.72 -8.67 2.15
CA LEU A 36 -17.28 -9.52 3.21
C LEU A 36 -18.27 -8.78 4.12
N ALA A 37 -18.07 -7.48 4.36
CA ALA A 37 -18.98 -6.61 5.10
C ALA A 37 -18.84 -5.16 4.67
N TYR A 38 -19.79 -4.31 5.04
CA TYR A 38 -19.76 -2.88 4.73
C TYR A 38 -18.56 -2.18 5.37
N GLU A 39 -18.34 -2.40 6.67
CA GLU A 39 -17.20 -1.83 7.40
C GLU A 39 -15.90 -2.52 6.99
N LYS A 40 -14.99 -1.72 6.42
CA LYS A 40 -13.70 -2.17 5.94
C LYS A 40 -12.63 -1.15 6.34
N ARG A 41 -11.49 -1.66 6.81
CA ARG A 41 -10.25 -0.89 6.91
C ARG A 41 -9.18 -1.61 6.11
N VAL A 42 -8.84 -1.04 4.96
CA VAL A 42 -7.84 -1.57 4.03
C VAL A 42 -6.65 -0.63 4.04
N GLY A 43 -5.45 -1.17 4.02
CA GLY A 43 -4.24 -0.35 4.06
C GLY A 43 -2.99 -1.16 3.81
N LEU A 44 -1.85 -0.52 4.04
CA LEU A 44 -0.54 -1.17 4.00
C LEU A 44 0.26 -0.84 5.24
N ARG A 45 1.07 -1.80 5.67
CA ARG A 45 2.14 -1.63 6.66
C ARG A 45 3.46 -1.64 5.91
N TYR A 46 4.28 -0.60 6.07
CA TYR A 46 5.60 -0.52 5.43
C TYR A 46 6.73 -0.21 6.40
N THR A 47 7.94 -0.57 6.01
CA THR A 47 9.21 -0.21 6.65
C THR A 47 10.16 0.37 5.60
N ILE A 48 11.04 1.27 6.04
CA ILE A 48 12.10 1.88 5.24
C ILE A 48 13.48 1.72 5.90
N ASP A 49 13.57 0.93 6.97
CA ASP A 49 14.73 0.85 7.85
C ASP A 49 15.04 -0.59 8.27
N ASN A 50 14.80 -1.54 7.36
CA ASN A 50 15.03 -2.98 7.54
C ASN A 50 14.27 -3.57 8.74
N PHE A 51 12.97 -3.27 8.84
CA PHE A 51 12.05 -3.82 9.85
C PHE A 51 12.33 -3.35 11.29
N GLN A 52 13.07 -2.26 11.48
CA GLN A 52 13.22 -1.65 12.81
C GLN A 52 11.94 -0.91 13.22
N HIS A 53 11.33 -0.18 12.28
CA HIS A 53 10.06 0.48 12.49
C HIS A 53 9.07 0.17 11.37
N PHE A 54 7.79 0.21 11.72
CA PHE A 54 6.67 0.03 10.80
C PHE A 54 5.74 1.23 10.85
N THR A 55 5.25 1.62 9.68
CA THR A 55 4.20 2.64 9.53
C THR A 55 2.99 2.01 8.87
N ASP A 56 1.82 2.20 9.49
CA ASP A 56 0.54 1.80 8.93
C ASP A 56 -0.14 2.96 8.23
N VAL A 57 -0.65 2.72 7.03
CA VAL A 57 -1.35 3.70 6.22
C VAL A 57 -2.67 3.10 5.78
N ASN A 58 -3.76 3.78 6.10
CA ASN A 58 -5.09 3.40 5.60
C ASN A 58 -5.26 3.92 4.18
N GLY A 59 -5.93 3.13 3.34
CA GLY A 59 -6.40 3.56 2.03
C GLY A 59 -7.81 4.10 2.07
N GLU A 60 -8.21 4.67 0.94
CA GLU A 60 -9.55 5.15 0.66
C GLU A 60 -10.24 4.20 -0.32
N TRP A 61 -11.53 3.92 -0.08
CA TRP A 61 -12.33 3.13 -1.01
C TRP A 61 -12.38 3.86 -2.36
N SER A 62 -12.08 3.15 -3.44
CA SER A 62 -12.02 3.71 -4.78
C SER A 62 -13.28 3.39 -5.57
N ARG A 63 -13.62 2.09 -5.65
CA ARG A 63 -14.83 1.60 -6.33
C ARG A 63 -15.14 0.18 -5.92
N GLN A 64 -16.36 -0.24 -6.23
CA GLN A 64 -16.74 -1.64 -6.25
C GLN A 64 -16.55 -2.18 -7.69
N VAL A 65 -15.74 -3.22 -7.85
CA VAL A 65 -15.45 -3.82 -9.17
C VAL A 65 -16.58 -4.76 -9.60
N ASN A 66 -17.10 -5.53 -8.65
CA ASN A 66 -18.22 -6.45 -8.80
C ASN A 66 -18.83 -6.71 -7.40
N PRO A 67 -19.95 -7.47 -7.27
CA PRO A 67 -20.59 -7.73 -5.97
C PRO A 67 -19.65 -8.24 -4.87
N GLU A 68 -18.60 -8.98 -5.23
CA GLU A 68 -17.69 -9.66 -4.32
C GLU A 68 -16.37 -8.92 -4.10
N THR A 69 -16.11 -7.81 -4.80
CA THR A 69 -14.78 -7.16 -4.82
C THR A 69 -14.86 -5.64 -4.74
N ASP A 70 -14.16 -5.07 -3.77
CA ASP A 70 -13.87 -3.64 -3.67
C ASP A 70 -12.40 -3.34 -3.96
N GLU A 71 -12.14 -2.15 -4.50
CA GLU A 71 -10.80 -1.58 -4.71
C GLU A 71 -10.55 -0.42 -3.75
N PHE A 72 -9.32 -0.33 -3.23
CA PHE A 72 -8.86 0.75 -2.37
C PHE A 72 -7.57 1.36 -2.93
N THR A 73 -7.44 2.68 -2.83
CA THR A 73 -6.21 3.41 -3.16
C THR A 73 -5.51 3.79 -1.86
N ILE A 74 -4.23 3.47 -1.74
CA ILE A 74 -3.40 3.75 -0.57
C ILE A 74 -2.21 4.60 -1.02
N LEU A 75 -1.95 5.70 -0.30
CA LEU A 75 -0.86 6.63 -0.56
C LEU A 75 0.02 6.74 0.69
N THR A 76 1.30 6.40 0.59
CA THR A 76 2.25 6.62 1.70
C THR A 76 2.52 8.11 1.94
N ARG A 77 3.39 8.43 2.90
CA ARG A 77 4.02 9.76 2.95
C ARG A 77 4.68 10.11 1.60
N SER A 78 4.67 11.40 1.24
CA SER A 78 5.17 11.90 -0.05
C SER A 78 6.63 12.33 -0.06
N ASP A 79 7.32 12.10 1.06
CA ASP A 79 8.70 12.50 1.34
C ASP A 79 9.59 11.27 1.59
N ILE A 80 9.35 10.16 0.89
CA ILE A 80 10.26 9.01 0.93
C ILE A 80 11.55 9.40 0.20
N THR A 81 12.68 9.26 0.88
CA THR A 81 13.98 9.65 0.35
C THR A 81 14.42 8.74 -0.81
N PRO A 82 14.95 9.28 -1.92
CA PRO A 82 15.59 8.48 -2.96
C PRO A 82 16.72 7.59 -2.40
N GLY A 83 16.87 6.39 -2.92
CA GLY A 83 17.82 5.38 -2.44
C GLY A 83 17.27 4.46 -1.35
N VAL A 84 16.10 4.77 -0.77
CA VAL A 84 15.47 3.94 0.26
C VAL A 84 14.77 2.72 -0.36
N LEU A 85 15.02 1.53 0.22
CA LEU A 85 14.24 0.34 -0.06
C LEU A 85 13.02 0.30 0.88
N LEU A 86 11.84 0.54 0.33
CA LEU A 86 10.58 0.38 1.05
C LEU A 86 10.10 -1.06 0.91
N LYS A 87 9.77 -1.71 2.03
CA LYS A 87 9.10 -3.02 2.05
C LYS A 87 7.73 -2.93 2.69
N PHE A 88 6.72 -3.59 2.13
CA PHE A 88 5.36 -3.51 2.64
C PHE A 88 4.54 -4.80 2.51
N ALA A 89 3.48 -4.87 3.33
CA ALA A 89 2.40 -5.85 3.24
C ALA A 89 1.05 -5.12 3.28
N LEU A 90 0.04 -5.67 2.63
CA LEU A 90 -1.32 -5.16 2.71
C LEU A 90 -2.02 -5.75 3.94
N PHE A 91 -2.91 -4.97 4.54
CA PHE A 91 -3.84 -5.45 5.55
C PHE A 91 -5.28 -5.12 5.18
N TYR A 92 -6.18 -5.99 5.60
CA TYR A 92 -7.62 -5.81 5.46
C TYR A 92 -8.31 -6.25 6.75
N GLN A 93 -8.96 -5.31 7.43
CA GLN A 93 -9.75 -5.56 8.63
C GLN A 93 -11.24 -5.39 8.31
N THR A 94 -12.03 -6.41 8.63
CA THR A 94 -13.49 -6.41 8.46
C THR A 94 -14.11 -7.46 9.38
N ALA A 95 -15.35 -7.24 9.84
CA ALA A 95 -16.10 -8.20 10.65
C ALA A 95 -15.28 -8.84 11.81
N GLY A 96 -14.45 -8.04 12.49
CA GLY A 96 -13.60 -8.49 13.60
C GLY A 96 -12.38 -9.34 13.21
N GLN A 97 -12.12 -9.56 11.93
CA GLN A 97 -10.98 -10.34 11.42
C GLN A 97 -9.95 -9.42 10.75
N THR A 98 -8.68 -9.85 10.76
CA THR A 98 -7.59 -9.20 10.02
C THR A 98 -6.95 -10.19 9.06
N TYR A 99 -6.88 -9.80 7.79
CA TYR A 99 -6.22 -10.53 6.72
C TYR A 99 -4.99 -9.76 6.25
N TRP A 100 -3.96 -10.49 5.83
CA TRP A 100 -2.70 -9.93 5.36
C TRP A 100 -2.36 -10.49 3.98
N ASP A 101 -1.82 -9.63 3.11
CA ASP A 101 -1.06 -10.06 1.94
C ASP A 101 0.38 -9.57 2.07
N SER A 102 1.26 -10.46 2.51
CA SER A 102 2.68 -10.20 2.70
C SER A 102 3.54 -10.80 1.58
N ASN A 103 2.96 -11.18 0.44
CA ASN A 103 3.67 -11.87 -0.63
C ASN A 103 4.40 -13.12 -0.09
N ASP A 104 3.65 -14.01 0.55
CA ASP A 104 4.15 -15.26 1.16
C ASP A 104 5.29 -15.05 2.17
N GLY A 105 5.24 -13.94 2.92
CA GLY A 105 6.22 -13.60 3.96
C GLY A 105 7.48 -12.87 3.46
N ILE A 106 7.59 -12.64 2.14
CA ILE A 106 8.75 -11.97 1.53
C ILE A 106 8.60 -10.44 1.54
N PHE A 107 7.37 -9.94 1.66
CA PHE A 107 6.97 -8.54 1.48
C PHE A 107 7.14 -8.05 0.04
N TYR A 108 6.30 -7.10 -0.36
CA TYR A 108 6.52 -6.34 -1.58
C TYR A 108 7.65 -5.33 -1.35
N SER A 109 8.46 -5.06 -2.37
CA SER A 109 9.64 -4.19 -2.27
C SER A 109 9.66 -3.16 -3.40
N VAL A 110 9.95 -1.91 -3.06
CA VAL A 110 10.08 -0.80 -4.01
C VAL A 110 11.32 0.00 -3.69
N GLN A 111 12.20 0.14 -4.68
CA GLN A 111 13.39 1.01 -4.59
C GLN A 111 12.99 2.44 -4.98
N PHE A 112 13.06 3.35 -4.01
CA PHE A 112 12.88 4.77 -4.25
C PHE A 112 14.11 5.38 -4.90
#